data_AF-A0AAU8SMK9-F1
#
_entry.id   AF-A0AAU8SMK9-F1
#
_cell.length_a   1.000
_cell.length_b   1.000
_cell.length_c   1.000
_cell.angle_alpha   90.00
_cell.angle_beta   90.00
_cell.angle_gamma   90.00
#
_symmetry.space_group_name_H-M   'P 1'
#
loop_
_entity.id
_entity.type
_entity.pdbx_description
1 polymer ?
#
loop_
_entity_poly.entity_id
_entity_poly.type
_entity_poly.pdbx_seq_one_letter_code
_entity_poly.pdbx_strand_id
1 'polypeptide(L)'
;MTRTPMTLATLAAEAERTNTTSVDFGGYRWLITRLCGKTELRGRDDGKLSLVTIVETLINDDDNPIYHAQVDYRRRGHDLYVLQGGFCCAEDAINWAAGFQWFTRKTGSLIWVGAAEDATRWYAQIGASTAEIAVFTAREGDAPHYTVTRSLELGGQWIEFQIGDNTLDNERRGIVSFEHASTIALTMPDYVMELVRSA
;
A
#
# COMPACT_ATOMS: atom_id res chain seq x y z
N MET A 1 -32.19 22.71 -7.29
CA MET A 1 -31.93 21.54 -8.16
C MET A 1 -30.64 20.90 -7.68
N THR A 2 -30.74 19.85 -6.86
CA THR A 2 -29.59 19.03 -6.46
C THR A 2 -29.19 18.21 -7.68
N ARG A 3 -28.06 18.59 -8.31
CA ARG A 3 -27.47 17.85 -9.42
C ARG A 3 -27.16 16.45 -8.92
N THR A 4 -27.74 15.41 -9.53
CA THR A 4 -27.41 14.02 -9.20
C THR A 4 -25.90 13.86 -9.32
N PRO A 5 -25.21 13.37 -8.27
CA PRO A 5 -23.76 13.17 -8.34
C PRO A 5 -23.43 12.25 -9.52
N MET A 6 -22.43 12.62 -10.30
CA MET A 6 -22.04 11.89 -11.51
C MET A 6 -21.26 10.64 -11.11
N THR A 7 -21.77 9.46 -11.45
CA THR A 7 -21.09 8.19 -11.17
C THR A 7 -19.91 7.99 -12.13
N LEU A 8 -18.89 7.24 -11.69
CA LEU A 8 -17.78 6.84 -12.55
C LEU A 8 -18.27 6.00 -13.72
N ALA A 9 -19.26 5.14 -13.50
CA ALA A 9 -19.96 4.40 -14.54
C ALA A 9 -20.51 5.31 -15.66
N THR A 10 -21.07 6.47 -15.32
CA THR A 10 -21.57 7.44 -16.29
C THR A 10 -20.42 8.11 -17.06
N LEU A 11 -19.33 8.43 -16.35
CA LEU A 11 -18.11 8.96 -16.98
C LEU A 11 -17.49 7.94 -17.96
N ALA A 12 -17.48 6.66 -17.61
CA ALA A 12 -16.97 5.59 -18.46
C ALA A 12 -17.80 5.46 -19.75
N ALA A 13 -19.14 5.46 -19.63
CA ALA A 13 -20.03 5.40 -20.79
C ALA A 13 -19.84 6.59 -21.74
N GLU A 14 -19.60 7.78 -21.20
CA GLU A 14 -19.31 8.98 -22.01
C GLU A 14 -17.93 8.90 -22.69
N ALA A 15 -16.93 8.38 -21.98
CA ALA A 15 -15.58 8.16 -22.53
C ALA A 15 -15.63 7.15 -23.69
N GLU A 16 -16.35 6.04 -23.52
CA GLU A 16 -16.60 5.04 -24.57
C GLU A 16 -17.31 5.66 -25.79
N ARG A 17 -18.38 6.45 -25.56
CA ARG A 17 -19.12 7.14 -26.62
C ARG A 17 -18.25 8.09 -27.45
N THR A 18 -17.28 8.74 -26.81
CA THR A 18 -16.34 9.67 -27.43
C THR A 18 -15.06 9.01 -27.94
N ASN A 19 -14.95 7.67 -27.81
CA ASN A 19 -13.77 6.89 -28.14
C ASN A 19 -12.49 7.41 -27.45
N THR A 20 -12.61 7.76 -26.16
CA THR A 20 -11.52 8.20 -25.30
C THR A 20 -11.30 7.23 -24.14
N THR A 21 -10.06 7.11 -23.68
CA THR A 21 -9.68 6.29 -22.50
C THR A 21 -9.37 7.14 -21.28
N SER A 22 -9.60 8.45 -21.37
CA SER A 22 -9.32 9.39 -20.29
C SER A 22 -10.39 10.42 -20.11
N VAL A 23 -10.60 10.79 -18.85
CA VAL A 23 -11.57 11.77 -18.42
C VAL A 23 -10.92 12.80 -17.51
N ASP A 24 -11.39 14.03 -17.60
CA ASP A 24 -11.04 15.09 -16.66
C ASP A 24 -12.13 15.14 -15.58
N PHE A 25 -11.79 14.79 -14.34
CA PHE A 25 -12.73 14.66 -13.22
C PHE A 25 -12.06 15.05 -11.89
N GLY A 26 -12.78 15.79 -11.04
CA GLY A 26 -12.24 16.30 -9.77
C GLY A 26 -11.05 17.25 -9.94
N GLY A 27 -10.86 17.84 -11.13
CA GLY A 27 -9.70 18.69 -11.45
C GLY A 27 -8.44 17.93 -11.87
N TYR A 28 -8.53 16.61 -12.08
CA TYR A 28 -7.41 15.78 -12.50
C TYR A 28 -7.75 14.97 -13.75
N ARG A 29 -6.71 14.55 -14.46
CA ARG A 29 -6.82 13.67 -15.62
C ARG A 29 -6.60 12.22 -15.21
N TRP A 30 -7.56 11.38 -15.57
CA TRP A 30 -7.58 9.97 -15.22
C TRP A 30 -7.61 9.09 -16.45
N LEU A 31 -7.02 7.90 -16.36
CA LEU A 31 -7.40 6.77 -17.19
C LEU A 31 -8.65 6.15 -16.59
N ILE A 32 -9.68 5.93 -17.40
CA ILE A 32 -10.92 5.31 -16.95
C ILE A 32 -11.02 3.89 -17.52
N THR A 33 -11.44 2.94 -16.71
CA THR A 33 -11.64 1.55 -17.13
C THR A 33 -12.89 1.01 -16.46
N ARG A 34 -13.72 0.29 -17.22
CA ARG A 34 -14.92 -0.37 -16.70
C ARG A 34 -14.86 -1.86 -16.99
N LEU A 35 -15.00 -2.67 -15.95
CA LEU A 35 -14.93 -4.14 -16.01
C LEU A 35 -15.94 -4.72 -15.01
N CYS A 36 -16.89 -5.54 -15.48
CA CYS A 36 -17.77 -6.37 -14.65
C CYS A 36 -18.40 -5.65 -13.42
N GLY A 37 -19.07 -4.51 -13.63
CA GLY A 37 -19.74 -3.76 -12.55
C GLY A 37 -18.81 -2.89 -11.68
N LYS A 38 -17.51 -2.89 -11.97
CA LYS A 38 -16.51 -2.01 -11.36
C LYS A 38 -16.07 -0.95 -12.35
N THR A 39 -15.95 0.30 -11.89
CA THR A 39 -15.32 1.37 -12.66
C THR A 39 -14.11 1.89 -11.91
N GLU A 40 -12.98 2.03 -12.61
CA GLU A 40 -11.72 2.51 -12.04
C GLU A 40 -11.28 3.81 -12.71
N LEU A 41 -10.85 4.78 -11.91
CA LEU A 41 -10.01 5.89 -12.35
C LEU A 41 -8.58 5.64 -11.88
N ARG A 42 -7.62 5.59 -12.80
CA ARG A 42 -6.19 5.48 -12.50
C ARG A 42 -5.46 6.76 -12.89
N GLY A 43 -4.57 7.24 -12.03
CA GLY A 43 -3.76 8.42 -12.33
C GLY A 43 -2.98 8.24 -13.64
N ARG A 44 -3.08 9.21 -14.56
CA ARG A 44 -2.47 9.12 -15.89
C ARG A 44 -1.10 9.80 -16.00
N ASP A 45 -0.85 10.82 -15.19
CA ASP A 45 0.27 11.76 -15.35
C ASP A 45 1.20 11.78 -14.14
N ASP A 46 2.43 12.27 -14.33
CA ASP A 46 3.35 12.60 -13.25
C ASP A 46 2.74 13.68 -12.35
N GLY A 47 2.37 13.31 -11.13
CA GLY A 47 1.64 14.20 -10.24
C GLY A 47 1.29 13.54 -8.92
N LYS A 48 0.59 14.30 -8.07
CA LYS A 48 0.19 13.86 -6.73
C LYS A 48 -0.66 12.58 -6.75
N LEU A 49 -1.48 12.43 -7.79
CA LEU A 49 -2.41 11.29 -7.97
C LEU A 49 -1.92 10.25 -9.00
N SER A 50 -0.66 10.34 -9.44
CA SER A 50 -0.05 9.39 -10.39
C SER A 50 -0.13 7.92 -9.95
N LEU A 51 -0.13 7.70 -8.64
CA LEU A 51 -0.18 6.38 -8.00
C LEU A 51 -1.49 6.17 -7.24
N VAL A 52 -2.56 6.79 -7.72
CA VAL A 52 -3.88 6.69 -7.10
C VAL A 52 -4.81 5.97 -8.04
N THR A 53 -5.55 5.02 -7.47
CA THR A 53 -6.67 4.35 -8.12
C THR A 53 -7.94 4.62 -7.33
N ILE A 54 -8.95 5.22 -7.95
CA ILE A 54 -10.29 5.36 -7.38
C ILE A 54 -11.18 4.30 -8.00
N VAL A 55 -11.88 3.55 -7.15
CA VAL A 55 -12.75 2.46 -7.55
C VAL A 55 -14.17 2.82 -7.15
N GLU A 56 -15.09 2.69 -8.10
CA GLU A 56 -16.52 2.60 -7.88
C GLU A 56 -16.96 1.14 -8.00
N THR A 57 -17.66 0.65 -6.98
CA THR A 57 -18.27 -0.68 -6.97
C THR A 57 -19.77 -0.55 -6.75
N LEU A 58 -20.56 -1.20 -7.59
CA LEU A 58 -21.98 -1.45 -7.35
C LEU A 58 -22.12 -2.85 -6.75
N ILE A 59 -22.75 -2.94 -5.58
CA ILE A 59 -23.04 -4.25 -4.96
C ILE A 59 -24.25 -4.88 -5.67
N ASN A 60 -25.27 -4.08 -5.98
CA ASN A 60 -26.42 -4.43 -6.81
C ASN A 60 -26.75 -3.25 -7.75
N ASP A 61 -27.51 -3.51 -8.82
CA ASP A 61 -27.87 -2.49 -9.82
C ASP A 61 -28.70 -1.33 -9.22
N ASP A 62 -29.44 -1.59 -8.13
CA ASP A 62 -30.28 -0.60 -7.43
C ASP A 62 -29.59 0.05 -6.22
N ASP A 63 -28.38 -0.41 -5.85
CA ASP A 63 -27.66 0.12 -4.70
C ASP A 63 -26.93 1.42 -5.05
N ASN A 64 -26.74 2.26 -4.03
CA ASN A 64 -25.85 3.41 -4.17
C ASN A 64 -24.41 2.91 -4.37
N PRO A 65 -23.66 3.47 -5.34
CA PRO A 65 -22.26 3.11 -5.55
C PRO A 65 -21.42 3.39 -4.30
N ILE A 66 -20.50 2.47 -4.00
CA ILE A 66 -19.50 2.65 -2.95
C ILE A 66 -18.17 2.94 -3.60
N TYR A 67 -17.47 3.94 -3.07
CA TYR A 67 -16.18 4.36 -3.60
C TYR A 67 -15.05 4.00 -2.64
N HIS A 68 -13.92 3.63 -3.23
CA HIS A 68 -12.68 3.33 -2.53
C HIS A 68 -11.52 4.04 -3.22
N ALA A 69 -10.52 4.46 -2.46
CA ALA A 69 -9.28 5.02 -2.94
C ALA A 69 -8.11 4.13 -2.52
N GLN A 70 -7.28 3.78 -3.49
CA GLN A 70 -6.00 3.11 -3.29
C GLN A 70 -4.88 4.09 -3.61
N VAL A 71 -3.90 4.23 -2.72
CA VAL A 71 -2.67 4.99 -2.98
C VAL A 71 -1.49 4.03 -2.92
N ASP A 72 -0.80 3.85 -4.03
CA ASP A 72 0.39 3.01 -4.14
C ASP A 72 1.65 3.81 -3.76
N TYR A 73 2.63 3.13 -3.17
CA TYR A 73 3.94 3.71 -2.86
C TYR A 73 4.89 3.53 -4.05
N ARG A 74 5.69 4.58 -4.33
CA ARG A 74 6.51 4.81 -5.54
C ARG A 74 7.56 3.76 -5.92
N ARG A 75 7.65 2.60 -5.27
CA ARG A 75 8.79 1.67 -5.49
C ARG A 75 8.37 0.43 -6.28
N ARG A 76 9.09 0.18 -7.37
CA ARG A 76 9.09 -1.13 -8.05
C ARG A 76 9.54 -2.18 -7.04
N GLY A 77 8.66 -3.13 -6.74
CA GLY A 77 9.02 -4.38 -6.11
C GLY A 77 8.11 -4.85 -4.98
N HIS A 78 7.23 -3.99 -4.44
CA HIS A 78 6.28 -4.42 -3.40
C HIS A 78 4.96 -3.68 -3.49
N ASP A 79 3.88 -4.42 -3.23
CA ASP A 79 2.49 -3.95 -3.09
C ASP A 79 2.29 -3.11 -1.81
N LEU A 80 3.14 -2.10 -1.56
CA LEU A 80 2.85 -1.13 -0.52
C LEU A 80 1.79 -0.18 -1.05
N TYR A 81 0.56 -0.41 -0.63
CA TYR A 81 -0.56 0.49 -0.88
C TYR A 81 -1.36 0.71 0.41
N VAL A 82 -2.08 1.83 0.45
CA VAL A 82 -3.15 2.05 1.42
C VAL A 82 -4.48 2.02 0.68
N LEU A 83 -5.47 1.34 1.24
CA LEU A 83 -6.83 1.31 0.74
C LEU A 83 -7.74 1.99 1.77
N GLN A 84 -8.42 3.04 1.37
CA GLN A 84 -9.49 3.65 2.15
C GLN A 84 -10.81 3.46 1.40
N GLY A 85 -11.83 2.98 2.10
CA GLY A 85 -13.13 2.66 1.53
C GLY A 85 -14.29 3.37 2.20
N GLY A 86 -15.49 3.14 1.64
CA GLY A 86 -16.75 3.59 2.22
C GLY A 86 -17.10 5.05 1.93
N PHE A 87 -16.48 5.65 0.90
CA PHE A 87 -16.84 6.99 0.47
C PHE A 87 -18.19 6.99 -0.23
N CYS A 88 -18.98 8.05 -0.04
CA CYS A 88 -20.30 8.21 -0.66
C CYS A 88 -20.24 8.83 -2.06
N CYS A 89 -19.10 9.42 -2.45
CA CYS A 89 -18.86 9.93 -3.80
C CYS A 89 -17.38 9.79 -4.20
N ALA A 90 -17.10 9.88 -5.50
CA ALA A 90 -15.75 9.81 -6.03
C ALA A 90 -14.91 11.04 -5.66
N GLU A 91 -15.52 12.22 -5.55
CA GLU A 91 -14.83 13.46 -5.14
C GLU A 91 -14.25 13.36 -3.72
N ASP A 92 -14.97 12.74 -2.78
CA ASP A 92 -14.46 12.52 -1.42
C ASP A 92 -13.27 11.56 -1.41
N ALA A 93 -13.34 10.49 -2.22
CA ALA A 93 -12.23 9.55 -2.39
C ALA A 93 -10.99 10.24 -2.99
N ILE A 94 -11.19 11.10 -3.99
CA ILE A 94 -10.12 11.91 -4.60
C ILE A 94 -9.54 12.90 -3.60
N ASN A 95 -10.37 13.60 -2.83
CA ASN A 95 -9.92 14.57 -1.83
C ASN A 95 -9.11 13.89 -0.72
N TRP A 96 -9.56 12.73 -0.25
CA TRP A 96 -8.80 11.93 0.71
C TRP A 96 -7.44 11.51 0.12
N ALA A 97 -7.42 10.93 -1.09
CA ALA A 97 -6.19 10.48 -1.73
C ALA A 97 -5.23 11.64 -2.02
N ALA A 98 -5.77 12.80 -2.40
CA ALA A 98 -5.00 14.02 -2.56
C ALA A 98 -4.49 14.57 -1.22
N GLY A 99 -5.16 14.33 -0.10
CA GLY A 99 -4.68 14.72 1.23
C GLY A 99 -3.66 13.74 1.83
N PHE A 100 -3.66 12.49 1.38
CA PHE A 100 -2.86 11.41 1.95
C PHE A 100 -1.36 11.68 1.83
N GLN A 101 -0.63 11.34 2.90
CA GLN A 101 0.82 11.39 2.94
C GLN A 101 1.34 10.14 3.64
N TRP A 102 2.39 9.57 3.07
CA TRP A 102 3.11 8.47 3.68
C TRP A 102 3.89 8.96 4.90
N PHE A 103 3.86 8.18 5.97
CA PHE A 103 4.65 8.44 7.16
C PHE A 103 6.06 7.89 6.98
N THR A 104 7.05 8.60 7.50
CA THR A 104 8.45 8.18 7.44
C THR A 104 9.05 8.09 8.82
N ARG A 105 9.82 7.03 9.09
CA ARG A 105 10.57 6.83 10.33
C ARG A 105 12.03 6.56 10.01
N LYS A 106 12.95 7.33 10.58
CA LYS A 106 14.40 7.11 10.40
C LYS A 106 14.93 6.23 11.53
N THR A 107 15.65 5.18 11.16
CA THR A 107 16.29 4.26 12.12
C THR A 107 17.66 3.86 11.58
N GLY A 108 18.73 4.29 12.26
CA GLY A 108 20.09 4.15 11.75
C GLY A 108 20.26 4.83 10.39
N SER A 109 20.72 4.07 9.38
CA SER A 109 20.85 4.51 7.99
C SER A 109 19.59 4.34 7.15
N LEU A 110 18.55 3.69 7.68
CA LEU A 110 17.33 3.37 6.95
C LEU A 110 16.24 4.43 7.15
N ILE A 111 15.48 4.67 6.09
CA ILE A 111 14.23 5.43 6.12
C ILE A 111 13.10 4.44 5.84
N TRP A 112 12.31 4.18 6.86
CA TRP A 112 11.12 3.36 6.82
C TRP A 112 9.91 4.19 6.44
N VAL A 113 8.97 3.57 5.74
CA VAL A 113 7.73 4.19 5.27
C VAL A 113 6.54 3.35 5.68
N GLY A 114 5.50 4.00 6.21
CA GLY A 114 4.26 3.36 6.67
C GLY A 114 3.03 4.18 6.28
N ALA A 115 1.87 3.53 6.24
CA ALA A 115 0.61 4.17 5.87
C ALA A 115 0.06 5.13 6.95
N ALA A 116 0.55 5.01 8.18
CA ALA A 116 0.15 5.77 9.36
C ALA A 116 1.35 5.90 10.33
N GLU A 117 1.26 6.80 11.30
CA GLU A 117 2.28 6.97 12.34
C GLU A 117 2.47 5.72 13.21
N ASP A 118 1.39 4.98 13.44
CA ASP A 118 1.31 3.73 14.20
C ASP A 118 1.14 2.50 13.30
N ALA A 119 1.55 2.60 12.02
CA ALA A 119 1.38 1.52 11.06
C ALA A 119 1.93 0.18 11.59
N THR A 120 1.15 -0.89 11.39
CA THR A 120 1.57 -2.26 11.72
C THR A 120 2.55 -2.83 10.71
N ARG A 121 2.75 -2.16 9.57
CA ARG A 121 3.74 -2.55 8.55
C ARG A 121 4.54 -1.34 8.10
N TRP A 122 5.86 -1.51 8.08
CA TRP A 122 6.82 -0.51 7.68
C TRP A 122 7.74 -1.07 6.61
N TYR A 123 8.08 -0.25 5.63
CA TYR A 123 8.86 -0.67 4.47
C TYR A 123 10.08 0.21 4.26
N ALA A 124 11.23 -0.39 3.94
CA ALA A 124 12.44 0.34 3.59
C ALA A 124 13.11 -0.27 2.37
N GLN A 125 13.69 0.57 1.51
CA GLN A 125 14.53 0.09 0.42
C GLN A 125 15.98 0.03 0.88
N ILE A 126 16.63 -1.09 0.58
CA ILE A 126 18.03 -1.33 0.92
C ILE A 126 18.70 -1.90 -0.33
N GLY A 127 19.34 -1.03 -1.11
CA GLY A 127 19.88 -1.39 -2.43
C GLY A 127 18.78 -1.86 -3.38
N ALA A 128 18.96 -3.04 -3.99
CA ALA A 128 18.01 -3.64 -4.93
C ALA A 128 16.86 -4.42 -4.27
N SER A 129 16.86 -4.54 -2.94
CA SER A 129 15.84 -5.27 -2.18
C SER A 129 15.03 -4.35 -1.29
N THR A 130 13.85 -4.81 -0.92
CA THR A 130 12.98 -4.14 0.03
C THR A 130 12.97 -4.91 1.34
N ALA A 131 12.75 -4.20 2.43
CA ALA A 131 12.59 -4.73 3.75
C ALA A 131 11.18 -4.41 4.25
N GLU A 132 10.54 -5.34 4.93
CA GLU A 132 9.31 -5.14 5.68
C GLU A 132 9.58 -5.42 7.17
N ILE A 133 9.06 -4.56 8.03
CA ILE A 133 8.85 -4.86 9.46
C ILE A 133 7.35 -4.91 9.68
N ALA A 134 6.84 -6.08 10.04
CA ALA A 134 5.48 -6.25 10.53
C ALA A 134 5.48 -6.26 12.06
N VAL A 135 4.60 -5.46 12.66
CA VAL A 135 4.40 -5.29 14.09
C VAL A 135 3.04 -5.88 14.45
N PHE A 136 3.03 -6.85 15.36
CA PHE A 136 1.81 -7.48 15.84
C PHE A 136 1.62 -7.21 17.32
N THR A 137 0.47 -6.64 17.68
CA THR A 137 0.03 -6.42 19.05
C THR A 137 -1.22 -7.25 19.28
N ALA A 138 -1.11 -8.33 20.07
CA ALA A 138 -2.22 -9.27 20.26
C ALA A 138 -3.31 -8.71 21.20
N ARG A 139 -2.92 -7.94 22.22
CA ARG A 139 -3.82 -7.27 23.18
C ARG A 139 -3.22 -5.95 23.66
N GLU A 140 -4.10 -5.09 24.18
CA GLU A 140 -3.67 -3.87 24.86
C GLU A 140 -2.82 -4.23 26.09
N GLY A 141 -1.55 -3.78 26.10
CA GLY A 141 -0.56 -4.09 27.13
C GLY A 141 0.40 -5.24 26.79
N ASP A 142 0.16 -6.02 25.73
CA ASP A 142 1.12 -7.03 25.28
C ASP A 142 2.33 -6.36 24.61
N ALA A 143 3.52 -6.92 24.86
CA ALA A 143 4.72 -6.48 24.14
C ALA A 143 4.57 -6.78 22.64
N PRO A 144 4.91 -5.84 21.75
CA PRO A 144 4.80 -6.04 20.31
C PRO A 144 5.71 -7.19 19.84
N HIS A 145 5.18 -7.99 18.93
CA HIS A 145 5.94 -8.98 18.18
C HIS A 145 6.36 -8.39 16.84
N TYR A 146 7.56 -8.73 16.40
CA TYR A 146 8.11 -8.25 15.14
C TYR A 146 8.42 -9.43 14.21
N THR A 147 8.09 -9.25 12.94
CA THR A 147 8.64 -10.06 11.85
C THR A 147 9.39 -9.13 10.92
N VAL A 148 10.57 -9.58 10.49
CA VAL A 148 11.39 -8.88 9.53
C VAL A 148 11.46 -9.71 8.27
N THR A 149 11.11 -9.10 7.14
CA THR A 149 11.18 -9.72 5.82
C THR A 149 12.12 -8.93 4.93
N ARG A 150 12.94 -9.61 4.13
CA ARG A 150 13.80 -9.02 3.10
C ARG A 150 13.54 -9.73 1.79
N SER A 151 13.10 -8.99 0.79
CA SER A 151 12.76 -9.54 -0.51
C SER A 151 13.61 -8.88 -1.59
N LEU A 152 14.24 -9.70 -2.44
CA LEU A 152 15.10 -9.30 -3.54
C LEU A 152 14.48 -9.78 -4.85
N GLU A 153 14.19 -8.85 -5.75
CA GLU A 153 13.73 -9.19 -7.09
C GLU A 153 14.91 -9.39 -8.06
N LEU A 154 14.84 -10.46 -8.84
CA LEU A 154 15.82 -10.88 -9.83
C LEU A 154 15.12 -11.15 -11.17
N GLY A 155 14.68 -10.08 -11.83
CA GLY A 155 13.91 -10.19 -13.07
C GLY A 155 12.53 -10.82 -12.82
N GLY A 156 12.28 -12.01 -13.36
CA GLY A 156 11.03 -12.75 -13.14
C GLY A 156 11.03 -13.64 -11.89
N GLN A 157 12.10 -13.63 -11.10
CA GLN A 157 12.24 -14.41 -9.87
C GLN A 157 12.35 -13.46 -8.67
N TRP A 158 12.04 -13.96 -7.48
CA TRP A 158 12.28 -13.25 -6.24
C TRP A 158 12.80 -14.22 -5.17
N ILE A 159 13.63 -13.69 -4.28
CA ILE A 159 14.14 -14.38 -3.09
C ILE A 159 13.63 -13.63 -1.87
N GLU A 160 13.16 -14.36 -0.87
CA GLU A 160 12.74 -13.79 0.39
C GLU A 160 13.40 -14.48 1.57
N PHE A 161 13.83 -13.66 2.52
CA PHE A 161 14.28 -14.07 3.83
C PHE A 161 13.33 -13.51 4.86
N GLN A 162 12.87 -14.36 5.77
CA GLN A 162 11.97 -13.97 6.83
C GLN A 162 12.53 -14.43 8.18
N ILE A 163 12.60 -13.51 9.13
CA ILE A 163 12.92 -13.80 10.52
C ILE A 163 11.73 -13.32 11.36
N GLY A 164 10.99 -14.26 11.90
CA GLY A 164 9.90 -14.03 12.84
C GLY A 164 10.31 -14.40 14.26
N ASP A 165 9.77 -13.67 15.22
CA ASP A 165 9.87 -14.04 16.63
C ASP A 165 8.75 -15.02 17.00
N ASN A 166 9.09 -16.32 17.06
CA ASN A 166 8.16 -17.40 17.43
C ASN A 166 8.06 -17.64 18.95
N THR A 167 8.62 -16.75 19.77
CA THR A 167 8.58 -16.93 21.23
C THR A 167 7.14 -16.96 21.74
N LEU A 168 6.84 -17.91 22.63
CA LEU A 168 5.51 -18.11 23.20
C LEU A 168 5.43 -17.57 24.63
N ASP A 169 4.25 -17.11 25.04
CA ASP A 169 3.93 -16.72 26.42
C ASP A 169 4.96 -15.77 27.07
N ASN A 170 5.68 -16.25 28.08
CA ASN A 170 6.64 -15.50 28.90
C ASN A 170 8.10 -15.65 28.43
N GLU A 171 8.34 -16.27 27.27
CA GLU A 171 9.68 -16.34 26.72
C GLU A 171 10.22 -14.94 26.39
N ARG A 172 11.53 -14.76 26.60
CA ARG A 172 12.17 -13.50 26.26
C ARG A 172 12.16 -13.35 24.74
N ARG A 173 11.41 -12.34 24.26
CA ARG A 173 11.36 -11.93 22.85
C ARG A 173 12.77 -11.81 22.26
N GLY A 174 12.98 -12.42 21.10
CA GLY A 174 14.21 -12.31 20.32
C GLY A 174 14.32 -10.97 19.60
N ILE A 175 13.19 -10.42 19.13
CA ILE A 175 13.13 -9.09 18.51
C ILE A 175 12.32 -8.16 19.41
N VAL A 176 13.02 -7.26 20.09
CA VAL A 176 12.47 -6.50 21.22
C VAL A 176 12.03 -5.07 20.87
N SER A 177 12.39 -4.57 19.69
CA SER A 177 12.06 -3.22 19.26
C SER A 177 12.12 -3.07 17.75
N PHE A 178 11.52 -1.99 17.26
CA PHE A 178 11.63 -1.57 15.87
C PHE A 178 13.08 -1.29 15.46
N GLU A 179 13.89 -0.69 16.33
CA GLU A 179 15.31 -0.41 16.10
C GLU A 179 16.12 -1.71 15.95
N HIS A 180 15.81 -2.72 16.77
CA HIS A 180 16.43 -4.02 16.66
C HIS A 180 16.00 -4.72 15.35
N ALA A 181 14.70 -4.73 15.04
CA ALA A 181 14.16 -5.25 13.79
C ALA A 181 14.78 -4.57 12.55
N SER A 182 14.97 -3.25 12.60
CA SER A 182 15.61 -2.48 11.53
C SER A 182 17.09 -2.82 11.35
N THR A 183 17.79 -3.15 12.44
CA THR A 183 19.18 -3.60 12.38
C THR A 183 19.26 -4.98 11.74
N ILE A 184 18.36 -5.90 12.13
CA ILE A 184 18.23 -7.22 11.51
C ILE A 184 17.96 -7.08 10.02
N ALA A 185 17.03 -6.22 9.60
CA ALA A 185 16.72 -6.00 8.18
C ALA A 185 17.95 -5.61 7.34
N LEU A 186 18.85 -4.81 7.93
CA LEU A 186 20.07 -4.34 7.26
C LEU A 186 21.08 -5.46 7.07
N THR A 187 21.24 -6.36 8.04
CA THR A 187 22.28 -7.40 8.07
C THR A 187 21.80 -8.80 7.66
N MET A 188 20.48 -9.00 7.53
CA MET A 188 19.87 -10.31 7.28
C MET A 188 20.43 -11.04 6.06
N PRO A 189 20.61 -10.42 4.88
CA PRO A 189 21.18 -11.13 3.74
C PRO A 189 22.59 -11.66 4.01
N ASP A 190 23.45 -10.87 4.69
CA ASP A 190 24.82 -11.28 5.01
C ASP A 190 24.82 -12.47 5.99
N TYR A 191 23.99 -12.38 7.02
CA TYR A 191 23.82 -13.43 8.03
C TYR A 191 23.33 -14.75 7.41
N VAL A 192 22.30 -14.70 6.55
CA VAL A 192 21.77 -15.91 5.90
C VAL A 192 22.80 -16.52 4.96
N MET A 193 23.53 -15.69 4.20
CA MET A 193 24.59 -16.18 3.32
C MET A 193 25.77 -16.79 4.08
N GLU A 194 26.10 -16.28 5.27
CA GLU A 194 27.09 -16.88 6.15
C GLU A 194 26.63 -18.26 6.67
N LEU A 195 25.38 -18.38 7.12
CA LEU A 195 24.80 -19.66 7.53
C LEU A 195 24.80 -20.70 6.41
N VAL A 196 24.41 -20.31 5.19
CA VAL A 196 24.40 -21.23 4.04
C VAL A 196 25.82 -21.70 3.67
N ARG A 197 26.85 -20.87 3.87
CA ARG A 197 28.25 -21.25 3.59
C ARG A 197 28.86 -22.15 4.66
N SER A 198 28.30 -22.14 5.87
CA SER A 198 28.84 -22.85 7.04
C SER A 198 28.05 -24.12 7.41
N ALA A 199 26.90 -24.35 6.77
CA ALA A 199 26.12 -25.58 6.84
C ALA A 199 26.64 -26.65 5.87
#